data_AF-H2TRQ2-F1
#
_entry.id   AF-H2TRQ2-F1
#
_cell.length_a   1.000
_cell.length_b   1.000
_cell.length_c   1.000
_cell.angle_alpha   90.00
_cell.angle_beta   90.00
_cell.angle_gamma   90.00
#
_symmetry.space_group_name_H-M   'P 1'
#
loop_
_entity.id
_entity.type
_entity.pdbx_description
1 polymer ?
#
loop_
_entity_poly.entity_id
_entity_poly.type
_entity_poly.pdbx_seq_one_letter_code
_entity_poly.pdbx_strand_id
1 'polypeptide(L)'
;MPDQLVNKSVNHGFCFNILCVGETGLGKSTLMDTLFNTKFEGEPTQHNQPGVTLKSNTYELEESNVRLKLTVVNTVGFGDQINKDDSYKPIVEFIDAQFEAYLQEELKIKRTLHNYHDTRIHACLYFIAPTGHSLKSLDLVTMKKLDSKVNIVPIIAKSDAISKSELAKFKIKITSELVSNGVQIYQFPTDDESVAEINSTMNSHLPFAVVGSTEEVKLGNKMVKARQYPWGTVQVENENHCDFVKLREMLIRVNMEDLREQTHTRHYELYRRCKLEEMGFKDTDPDSKPFSLQETYEAKRNEFMGELQKKEEEMRQMFVQRVKEKEAELKEAEKELHEKFDRLKKLHQDEKKKLEEKKKSLDDEVNMFKQKKTAAELLQNQAQQAGGSTTLKRDKEKKNLVTVTMGARRP
;
A
#
# COMPACT_ATOMS: atom_id res chain seq x y z
N MET A 1 2.47 34.67 -29.97
CA MET A 1 2.95 33.30 -29.68
C MET A 1 2.46 32.39 -30.80
N PRO A 2 3.33 31.60 -31.47
CA PRO A 2 3.05 31.05 -32.80
C PRO A 2 2.04 29.89 -32.76
N ASP A 3 0.98 30.00 -33.57
CA ASP A 3 -0.17 29.06 -33.68
C ASP A 3 0.21 27.59 -33.90
N GLN A 4 1.45 27.31 -34.31
CA GLN A 4 1.96 25.94 -34.49
C GLN A 4 2.24 25.21 -33.18
N LEU A 5 2.66 25.91 -32.11
CA LEU A 5 2.83 25.30 -30.78
C LEU A 5 1.48 25.07 -30.12
N VAL A 6 0.53 26.01 -30.32
CA VAL A 6 -0.84 25.89 -29.88
C VAL A 6 -1.49 24.68 -30.55
N ASN A 7 -1.43 24.55 -31.88
CA ASN A 7 -2.02 23.42 -32.61
C ASN A 7 -1.38 22.04 -32.30
N LYS A 8 -0.06 21.98 -32.02
CA LYS A 8 0.58 20.73 -31.56
C LYS A 8 0.13 20.33 -30.16
N SER A 9 -0.05 21.30 -29.27
CA SER A 9 -0.49 21.08 -27.89
C SER A 9 -1.99 20.75 -27.82
N VAL A 10 -2.80 21.36 -28.69
CA VAL A 10 -4.23 21.03 -28.89
C VAL A 10 -4.42 19.56 -29.31
N ASN A 11 -3.52 19.02 -30.15
CA ASN A 11 -3.58 17.63 -30.60
C ASN A 11 -3.10 16.59 -29.55
N HIS A 12 -2.23 16.97 -28.60
CA HIS A 12 -1.72 16.05 -27.57
C HIS A 12 -2.49 16.11 -26.24
N GLY A 13 -3.38 17.11 -26.08
CA GLY A 13 -4.09 17.34 -24.83
C GLY A 13 -3.17 17.87 -23.72
N PHE A 14 -3.76 18.48 -22.70
CA PHE A 14 -3.02 19.04 -21.56
C PHE A 14 -3.28 18.18 -20.33
N CYS A 15 -2.24 17.92 -19.53
CA CYS A 15 -2.40 17.32 -18.20
C CYS A 15 -2.31 18.43 -17.15
N PHE A 16 -3.26 18.48 -16.23
CA PHE A 16 -3.24 19.41 -15.11
C PHE A 16 -3.57 18.69 -13.80
N ASN A 17 -2.67 18.75 -12.82
CA ASN A 17 -2.82 18.03 -11.57
C ASN A 17 -2.92 19.02 -10.41
N ILE A 18 -4.03 18.98 -9.68
CA ILE A 18 -4.34 19.89 -8.56
C ILE A 18 -4.37 19.08 -7.27
N LEU A 19 -3.64 19.53 -6.27
CA LEU A 19 -3.67 18.99 -4.92
C LEU A 19 -4.52 19.89 -4.01
N CYS A 20 -5.49 19.32 -3.31
CA CYS A 20 -6.33 20.01 -2.34
C CYS A 20 -5.93 19.61 -0.91
N VAL A 21 -5.36 20.56 -0.17
CA VAL A 21 -4.92 20.36 1.22
C VAL A 21 -5.80 21.18 2.15
N GLY A 22 -6.29 20.57 3.23
CA GLY A 22 -6.99 21.28 4.29
C GLY A 22 -7.84 20.36 5.15
N GLU A 23 -8.39 20.90 6.24
CA GLU A 23 -9.15 20.12 7.22
C GLU A 23 -10.39 19.43 6.63
N THR A 24 -10.80 18.33 7.26
CA THR A 24 -12.03 17.61 6.89
C THR A 24 -13.25 18.53 7.07
N GLY A 25 -14.12 18.59 6.07
CA GLY A 25 -15.34 19.42 6.13
C GLY A 25 -15.18 20.89 5.72
N LEU A 26 -14.01 21.35 5.23
CA LEU A 26 -13.84 22.72 4.70
C LEU A 26 -14.47 22.96 3.32
N GLY A 27 -15.02 21.93 2.66
CA GLY A 27 -15.68 22.06 1.36
C GLY A 27 -14.74 21.89 0.16
N LYS A 28 -13.65 21.12 0.31
CA LYS A 28 -12.68 20.82 -0.76
C LYS A 28 -13.36 20.22 -2.01
N SER A 29 -14.11 19.14 -1.84
CA SER A 29 -14.84 18.48 -2.93
C SER A 29 -15.86 19.41 -3.58
N THR A 30 -16.63 20.14 -2.77
CA THR A 30 -17.64 21.10 -3.27
C THR A 30 -17.00 22.22 -4.08
N LEU A 31 -15.83 22.74 -3.68
CA LEU A 31 -15.12 23.76 -4.47
C LEU A 31 -14.68 23.20 -5.82
N MET A 32 -14.15 21.97 -5.85
CA MET A 32 -13.76 21.29 -7.10
C MET A 32 -14.96 21.11 -8.04
N ASP A 33 -16.08 20.62 -7.51
CA ASP A 33 -17.32 20.45 -8.29
C ASP A 33 -17.83 21.79 -8.85
N THR A 34 -17.66 22.86 -8.08
CA THR A 34 -18.05 24.20 -8.49
C THR A 34 -17.12 24.74 -9.57
N LEU A 35 -15.81 24.55 -9.43
CA LEU A 35 -14.76 25.07 -10.31
C LEU A 35 -14.82 24.48 -11.72
N PHE A 36 -15.04 23.17 -11.82
CA PHE A 36 -15.12 22.46 -13.10
C PHE A 36 -16.55 22.25 -13.62
N ASN A 37 -17.55 22.71 -12.87
CA ASN A 37 -18.97 22.53 -13.20
C ASN A 37 -19.39 21.06 -13.44
N THR A 38 -18.68 20.12 -12.80
CA THR A 38 -18.89 18.68 -12.92
C THR A 38 -19.02 18.09 -11.53
N LYS A 39 -19.97 17.17 -11.32
CA LYS A 39 -20.05 16.44 -10.06
C LYS A 39 -19.02 15.31 -10.06
N PHE A 40 -17.99 15.46 -9.26
CA PHE A 40 -16.99 14.42 -9.08
C PHE A 40 -17.51 13.36 -8.10
N GLU A 41 -17.45 12.09 -8.50
CA GLU A 41 -17.81 10.99 -7.61
C GLU A 41 -16.84 10.94 -6.42
N GLY A 42 -17.38 11.08 -5.21
CA GLY A 42 -16.60 11.02 -3.98
C GLY A 42 -17.49 10.83 -2.76
N GLU A 43 -17.21 9.80 -1.97
CA GLU A 43 -17.90 9.57 -0.71
C GLU A 43 -17.50 10.64 0.34
N PRO A 44 -18.46 11.14 1.14
CA PRO A 44 -18.15 12.05 2.23
C PRO A 44 -17.20 11.37 3.22
N THR A 45 -16.12 12.06 3.54
CA THR A 45 -15.08 11.53 4.44
C THR A 45 -15.50 11.74 5.89
N GLN A 46 -15.38 10.67 6.68
CA GLN A 46 -15.65 10.71 8.12
C GLN A 46 -14.48 11.36 8.88
N HIS A 47 -14.79 12.01 10.00
CA HIS A 47 -13.82 12.68 10.87
C HIS A 47 -12.95 11.73 11.73
N ASN A 48 -13.09 10.41 11.57
CA ASN A 48 -12.42 9.40 12.40
C ASN A 48 -11.34 8.62 11.63
N GLN A 49 -10.60 9.31 10.76
CA GLN A 49 -9.52 8.66 10.00
C GLN A 49 -8.25 8.54 10.85
N PRO A 50 -7.64 7.34 10.94
CA PRO A 50 -6.47 7.09 11.78
C PRO A 50 -5.21 7.83 11.28
N GLY A 51 -5.20 8.28 10.02
CA GLY A 51 -4.09 9.03 9.45
C GLY A 51 -4.50 9.80 8.19
N VAL A 52 -3.57 10.60 7.68
CA VAL A 52 -3.74 11.38 6.44
C VAL A 52 -3.52 10.47 5.23
N THR A 53 -4.49 10.42 4.33
CA THR A 53 -4.40 9.67 3.07
C THR A 53 -4.75 10.58 1.89
N LEU A 54 -4.20 10.29 0.72
CA LEU A 54 -4.48 11.03 -0.51
C LEU A 54 -5.33 10.17 -1.45
N LYS A 55 -6.40 10.76 -1.99
CA LYS A 55 -7.25 10.14 -3.01
C LYS A 55 -7.10 10.93 -4.31
N SER A 56 -6.56 10.30 -5.34
CA SER A 56 -6.41 10.88 -6.68
C SER A 56 -7.53 10.41 -7.59
N ASN A 57 -8.24 11.35 -8.19
CA ASN A 57 -9.24 11.07 -9.22
C ASN A 57 -8.85 11.80 -10.50
N THR A 58 -8.86 11.08 -11.63
CA THR A 58 -8.52 11.65 -12.95
C THR A 58 -9.78 11.75 -13.80
N TYR A 59 -9.95 12.90 -14.43
CA TYR A 59 -11.08 13.26 -15.27
C TYR A 59 -10.57 13.75 -16.62
N GLU A 60 -11.26 13.35 -17.69
CA GLU A 60 -11.01 13.87 -19.02
C GLU A 60 -12.10 14.89 -19.35
N LEU A 61 -11.70 16.15 -19.41
CA LEU A 61 -12.55 17.29 -19.73
C LEU A 61 -12.22 17.73 -21.17
N GLU A 62 -13.24 18.11 -21.92
CA GLU A 62 -13.07 18.66 -23.27
C GLU A 62 -13.67 20.05 -23.33
N GLU A 63 -12.84 21.06 -23.60
CA GLU A 63 -13.27 22.45 -23.72
C GLU A 63 -12.77 23.01 -25.06
N SER A 64 -13.71 23.43 -25.92
CA SER A 64 -13.40 24.07 -27.22
C SER A 64 -12.41 23.28 -28.12
N ASN A 65 -12.61 21.97 -28.27
CA ASN A 65 -11.74 21.01 -28.99
C ASN A 65 -10.36 20.76 -28.36
N VAL A 66 -10.12 21.22 -27.13
CA VAL A 66 -8.93 20.93 -26.35
C VAL A 66 -9.27 19.89 -25.29
N ARG A 67 -8.52 18.78 -25.27
CA ARG A 67 -8.66 17.75 -24.24
C ARG A 67 -7.77 18.08 -23.04
N LEU A 68 -8.38 18.26 -21.88
CA LEU A 68 -7.72 18.47 -20.59
C LEU A 68 -7.88 17.21 -19.74
N LYS A 69 -6.78 16.53 -19.46
CA LYS A 69 -6.71 15.46 -18.46
C LYS A 69 -6.42 16.08 -17.10
N LEU A 70 -7.46 16.26 -16.30
CA LEU A 70 -7.40 16.85 -14.98
C LEU A 70 -7.27 15.74 -13.93
N THR A 71 -6.23 15.78 -13.10
CA THR A 71 -6.15 14.93 -11.89
C THR A 71 -6.35 15.79 -10.66
N VAL A 72 -7.38 15.47 -9.88
CA VAL A 72 -7.65 16.11 -8.59
C VAL A 72 -7.22 15.16 -7.48
N VAL A 73 -6.27 15.60 -6.67
CA VAL A 73 -5.78 14.86 -5.50
C VAL A 73 -6.33 15.50 -4.24
N ASN A 74 -7.17 14.78 -3.51
CA ASN A 74 -7.79 15.24 -2.28
C ASN A 74 -7.11 14.62 -1.06
N THR A 75 -6.77 15.46 -0.08
CA THR A 75 -6.35 15.01 1.25
C THR A 75 -7.55 14.62 2.11
N VAL A 76 -7.46 13.45 2.74
CA VAL A 76 -8.46 12.87 3.63
C VAL A 76 -7.85 12.73 5.02
N GLY A 77 -8.57 13.17 6.06
CA GLY A 77 -8.10 13.04 7.44
C GLY A 77 -7.08 14.10 7.86
N PHE A 78 -6.79 15.11 7.03
CA PHE A 78 -5.84 16.17 7.40
C PHE A 78 -6.37 16.98 8.59
N GLY A 79 -5.58 17.03 9.68
CA GLY A 79 -5.93 17.79 10.89
C GLY A 79 -6.90 17.12 11.86
N ASP A 80 -7.38 15.90 11.55
CA ASP A 80 -8.30 15.12 12.42
C ASP A 80 -7.56 14.37 13.55
N GLN A 81 -6.25 14.12 13.41
CA GLN A 81 -5.47 13.40 14.41
C GLN A 81 -5.17 14.25 15.65
N ILE A 82 -5.03 13.60 16.81
CA ILE A 82 -4.62 14.26 18.06
C ILE A 82 -3.16 14.73 17.95
N ASN A 83 -2.28 13.89 17.42
CA ASN A 83 -0.90 14.27 17.09
C ASN A 83 -0.85 14.75 15.64
N LYS A 84 -0.45 16.02 15.45
CA LYS A 84 -0.49 16.71 14.16
C LYS A 84 0.91 17.04 13.61
N ASP A 85 1.97 16.64 14.33
CA ASP A 85 3.34 17.02 13.98
C ASP A 85 3.75 16.45 12.61
N ASP A 86 3.26 15.25 12.28
CA ASP A 86 3.62 14.50 11.07
C ASP A 86 2.53 14.49 9.99
N SER A 87 1.47 15.30 10.12
CA SER A 87 0.36 15.31 9.17
C SER A 87 0.77 15.71 7.74
N TYR A 88 1.89 16.41 7.57
CA TYR A 88 2.43 16.79 6.26
C TYR A 88 3.21 15.67 5.57
N LYS A 89 3.70 14.65 6.30
CA LYS A 89 4.56 13.60 5.74
C LYS A 89 3.91 12.85 4.56
N PRO A 90 2.67 12.36 4.66
CA PRO A 90 2.05 11.63 3.55
C PRO A 90 1.85 12.51 2.30
N ILE A 91 1.63 13.82 2.50
CA ILE A 91 1.47 14.77 1.40
C ILE A 91 2.79 14.99 0.68
N VAL A 92 3.86 15.20 1.45
CA VAL A 92 5.22 15.37 0.92
C VAL A 92 5.69 14.10 0.20
N GLU A 93 5.51 12.93 0.83
CA GLU A 93 5.87 11.64 0.23
C GLU A 93 5.12 11.39 -1.08
N PHE A 94 3.84 11.77 -1.16
CA PHE A 94 3.08 11.67 -2.40
C PHE A 94 3.64 12.57 -3.51
N ILE A 95 3.98 13.82 -3.20
CA ILE A 95 4.57 14.77 -4.16
C ILE A 95 5.94 14.25 -4.64
N ASP A 96 6.80 13.83 -3.69
CA ASP A 96 8.12 13.29 -3.99
C ASP A 96 8.02 12.01 -4.83
N ALA A 97 7.03 11.15 -4.58
CA ALA A 97 6.78 9.97 -5.40
C ALA A 97 6.41 10.33 -6.85
N GLN A 98 5.67 11.43 -7.09
CA GLN A 98 5.38 11.89 -8.45
C GLN A 98 6.63 12.44 -9.14
N PHE A 99 7.47 13.19 -8.41
CA PHE A 99 8.75 13.65 -8.95
C PHE A 99 9.70 12.50 -9.25
N GLU A 100 9.76 11.49 -8.39
CA GLU A 100 10.54 10.28 -8.60
C GLU A 100 10.06 9.52 -9.83
N ALA A 101 8.75 9.33 -9.99
CA ALA A 101 8.19 8.64 -11.16
C ALA A 101 8.57 9.34 -12.47
N TYR A 102 8.55 10.67 -12.49
CA TYR A 102 8.98 11.46 -13.64
C TYR A 102 10.50 11.36 -13.88
N LEU A 103 11.30 11.46 -12.82
CA LEU A 103 12.76 11.33 -12.90
C LEU A 103 13.17 9.95 -13.43
N GLN A 104 12.54 8.88 -12.96
CA GLN A 104 12.80 7.52 -13.44
C GLN A 104 12.52 7.37 -14.93
N GLU A 105 11.49 8.05 -15.47
CA GLU A 105 11.24 8.08 -16.92
C GLU A 105 12.32 8.88 -17.67
N GLU A 106 12.78 10.01 -17.12
CA GLU A 106 13.85 10.82 -17.70
C GLU A 106 15.19 10.05 -17.77
N LEU A 107 15.46 9.21 -16.76
CA LEU A 107 16.69 8.41 -16.66
C LEU A 107 16.69 7.17 -17.59
N LYS A 108 15.55 6.79 -18.19
CA LYS A 108 15.51 5.67 -19.17
C LYS A 108 16.36 5.96 -20.41
N ILE A 109 16.97 4.92 -20.96
CA ILE A 109 17.78 5.00 -22.19
C ILE A 109 16.90 5.30 -23.41
N LYS A 110 15.73 4.64 -23.51
CA LYS A 110 14.71 4.93 -24.52
C LYS A 110 13.63 5.82 -23.90
N ARG A 111 13.81 7.13 -24.01
CA ARG A 111 12.91 8.12 -23.42
C ARG A 111 11.67 8.31 -24.28
N THR A 112 10.49 8.10 -23.72
CA THR A 112 9.20 8.44 -24.35
C THR A 112 8.51 9.59 -23.63
N LEU A 113 9.25 10.67 -23.36
CA LEU A 113 8.77 11.86 -22.63
C LEU A 113 7.54 12.52 -23.27
N HIS A 114 7.42 12.46 -24.60
CA HIS A 114 6.31 13.06 -25.35
C HIS A 114 4.98 12.31 -25.16
N ASN A 115 5.02 11.02 -24.81
CA ASN A 115 3.84 10.19 -24.54
C ASN A 115 3.70 9.85 -23.05
N TYR A 116 4.59 10.37 -22.20
CA TYR A 116 4.54 10.10 -20.77
C TYR A 116 3.44 10.94 -20.12
N HIS A 117 2.63 10.30 -19.27
CA HIS A 117 1.60 10.99 -18.53
C HIS A 117 2.24 11.70 -17.33
N ASP A 118 2.28 13.03 -17.38
CA ASP A 118 2.77 13.84 -16.27
C ASP A 118 1.81 13.80 -15.08
N THR A 119 2.25 13.20 -13.97
CA THR A 119 1.50 13.08 -12.72
C THR A 119 1.95 14.08 -11.65
N ARG A 120 2.93 14.95 -11.94
CA ARG A 120 3.45 15.94 -10.99
C ARG A 120 2.37 16.94 -10.62
N ILE A 121 2.34 17.36 -9.35
CA ILE A 121 1.36 18.34 -8.86
C ILE A 121 1.75 19.73 -9.33
N HIS A 122 0.88 20.37 -10.12
CA HIS A 122 1.14 21.71 -10.68
C HIS A 122 0.68 22.84 -9.75
N ALA A 123 -0.40 22.60 -9.00
CA ALA A 123 -0.98 23.58 -8.08
C ALA A 123 -1.45 22.90 -6.79
N CYS A 124 -1.16 23.52 -5.65
CA CYS A 124 -1.62 23.10 -4.35
C CYS A 124 -2.59 24.14 -3.78
N LEU A 125 -3.88 23.84 -3.80
CA LEU A 125 -4.92 24.65 -3.18
C LEU A 125 -4.94 24.36 -1.67
N TYR A 126 -4.50 25.33 -0.88
CA TYR A 126 -4.43 25.22 0.57
C TYR A 126 -5.63 25.89 1.22
N PHE A 127 -6.55 25.09 1.77
CA PHE A 127 -7.78 25.55 2.40
C PHE A 127 -7.54 25.92 3.87
N ILE A 128 -7.64 27.22 4.15
CA ILE A 128 -7.55 27.80 5.48
C ILE A 128 -8.96 27.88 6.06
N ALA A 129 -9.11 27.41 7.31
CA ALA A 129 -10.37 27.49 8.03
C ALA A 129 -10.75 28.95 8.32
N PRO A 130 -12.03 29.33 8.17
CA PRO A 130 -12.50 30.70 8.41
C PRO A 130 -12.65 31.00 9.91
N THR A 131 -11.54 31.05 10.64
CA THR A 131 -11.55 31.33 12.10
C THR A 131 -11.66 32.82 12.41
N GLY A 132 -11.28 33.71 11.48
CA GLY A 132 -11.26 35.16 11.68
C GLY A 132 -10.11 35.68 12.55
N HIS A 133 -9.22 34.81 13.01
CA HIS A 133 -8.09 35.14 13.89
C HIS A 133 -6.74 35.13 13.16
N SER A 134 -5.91 34.14 13.44
CA SER A 134 -4.58 33.91 12.88
C SER A 134 -4.56 32.58 12.13
N LEU A 135 -3.46 32.32 11.41
CA LEU A 135 -3.21 31.02 10.80
C LEU A 135 -2.97 29.98 11.89
N LYS A 136 -3.44 28.75 11.70
CA LYS A 136 -3.16 27.67 12.65
C LYS A 136 -1.70 27.26 12.56
N SER A 137 -1.09 26.86 13.68
CA SER A 137 0.29 26.37 13.70
C SER A 137 0.50 25.16 12.76
N LEU A 138 -0.50 24.28 12.66
CA LEU A 138 -0.49 23.17 11.69
C LEU A 138 -0.35 23.67 10.25
N ASP A 139 -1.09 24.71 9.89
CA ASP A 139 -1.09 25.25 8.55
C ASP A 139 0.27 25.86 8.21
N LEU A 140 0.83 26.60 9.17
CA LEU A 140 2.14 27.21 9.03
C LEU A 140 3.25 26.17 8.82
N VAL A 141 3.29 25.11 9.65
CA VAL A 141 4.28 24.04 9.52
C VAL A 141 4.11 23.29 8.20
N THR A 142 2.87 22.98 7.81
CA THR A 142 2.59 22.25 6.58
C THR A 142 2.96 23.05 5.34
N MET A 143 2.53 24.32 5.26
CA MET A 143 2.88 25.21 4.15
C MET A 143 4.39 25.42 4.06
N LYS A 144 5.09 25.52 5.20
CA LYS A 144 6.54 25.67 5.22
C LYS A 144 7.31 24.44 4.72
N LYS A 145 6.69 23.26 4.74
CA LYS A 145 7.28 22.02 4.19
C LYS A 145 6.93 21.80 2.71
N LEU A 146 5.85 22.43 2.25
CA LEU A 146 5.34 22.32 0.89
C LEU A 146 5.86 23.44 -0.03
N ASP A 147 6.29 24.58 0.52
CA ASP A 147 6.67 25.78 -0.24
C ASP A 147 7.79 25.55 -1.27
N SER A 148 8.73 24.65 -0.96
CA SER A 148 9.82 24.28 -1.87
C SER A 148 9.43 23.24 -2.93
N LYS A 149 8.29 22.56 -2.77
CA LYS A 149 7.89 21.42 -3.60
C LYS A 149 6.72 21.69 -4.54
N VAL A 150 5.80 22.59 -4.19
CA VAL A 150 4.59 22.84 -4.98
C VAL A 150 4.21 24.31 -4.96
N ASN A 151 3.52 24.75 -6.00
CA ASN A 151 2.93 26.09 -6.07
C ASN A 151 1.74 26.19 -5.12
N ILE A 152 1.93 26.79 -3.94
CA ILE A 152 0.86 26.92 -2.93
C ILE A 152 -0.02 28.13 -3.23
N VAL A 153 -1.33 27.89 -3.38
CA VAL A 153 -2.36 28.91 -3.50
C VAL A 153 -3.22 28.90 -2.23
N PRO A 154 -3.05 29.89 -1.33
CA PRO A 154 -3.82 29.95 -0.10
C PRO A 154 -5.25 30.43 -0.36
N ILE A 155 -6.22 29.69 0.17
CA ILE A 155 -7.65 29.93 -0.02
C ILE A 155 -8.34 29.92 1.34
N ILE A 156 -9.13 30.95 1.63
CA ILE A 156 -10.03 30.97 2.79
C ILE A 156 -11.31 30.25 2.40
N ALA A 157 -11.55 29.11 3.05
CA ALA A 157 -12.73 28.28 2.82
C ALA A 157 -13.97 28.86 3.51
N LYS A 158 -15.17 28.58 2.96
CA LYS A 158 -16.47 29.01 3.53
C LYS A 158 -16.46 30.49 3.95
N SER A 159 -16.03 31.37 3.04
CA SER A 159 -15.90 32.81 3.32
C SER A 159 -17.23 33.48 3.66
N ASP A 160 -18.35 32.83 3.34
CA ASP A 160 -19.70 33.23 3.74
C ASP A 160 -19.96 33.19 5.25
N ALA A 161 -19.08 32.56 6.03
CA ALA A 161 -19.13 32.56 7.50
C ALA A 161 -18.51 33.81 8.15
N ILE A 162 -17.77 34.65 7.40
CA ILE A 162 -17.03 35.80 7.91
C ILE A 162 -17.62 37.10 7.32
N SER A 163 -17.74 38.16 8.13
CA SER A 163 -18.14 39.47 7.60
C SER A 163 -17.05 40.09 6.71
N LYS A 164 -17.42 40.97 5.77
CA LYS A 164 -16.44 41.63 4.87
C LYS A 164 -15.35 42.39 5.64
N SER A 165 -15.70 43.01 6.77
CA SER A 165 -14.77 43.78 7.58
C SER A 165 -13.75 42.90 8.32
N GLU A 166 -14.19 41.73 8.79
CA GLU A 166 -13.34 40.73 9.43
C GLU A 166 -12.48 40.01 8.41
N LEU A 167 -13.03 39.71 7.23
CA LEU A 167 -12.31 39.07 6.13
C LEU A 167 -11.11 39.91 5.69
N ALA A 168 -11.26 41.23 5.55
CA ALA A 168 -10.16 42.12 5.20
C ALA A 168 -9.04 42.09 6.26
N LYS A 169 -9.40 42.15 7.56
CA LYS A 169 -8.43 42.02 8.66
C LYS A 169 -7.77 40.64 8.68
N PHE A 170 -8.53 39.60 8.39
CA PHE A 170 -8.05 38.21 8.39
C PHE A 170 -7.06 37.97 7.25
N LYS A 171 -7.34 38.46 6.03
CA LYS A 171 -6.41 38.42 4.89
C LYS A 171 -5.08 39.08 5.23
N ILE A 172 -5.10 40.29 5.80
CA ILE A 172 -3.88 41.01 6.20
C ILE A 172 -3.06 40.20 7.21
N LYS A 173 -3.72 39.62 8.22
CA LYS A 173 -3.04 38.78 9.23
C LYS A 173 -2.41 37.54 8.62
N ILE A 174 -3.13 36.80 7.78
CA ILE A 174 -2.59 35.61 7.10
C ILE A 174 -1.37 35.98 6.28
N THR A 175 -1.46 37.02 5.45
CA THR A 175 -0.35 37.47 4.61
C THR A 175 0.85 37.89 5.45
N SER A 176 0.62 38.64 6.54
CA SER A 176 1.68 39.05 7.47
C SER A 176 2.37 37.85 8.13
N GLU A 177 1.61 36.81 8.54
CA GLU A 177 2.16 35.61 9.16
C GLU A 177 2.95 34.75 8.17
N LEU A 178 2.47 34.61 6.93
CA LEU A 178 3.18 33.88 5.88
C LEU A 178 4.53 34.54 5.56
N VAL A 179 4.56 35.88 5.44
CA VAL A 179 5.78 36.66 5.20
C VAL A 179 6.74 36.56 6.39
N SER A 180 6.24 36.73 7.62
CA SER A 180 7.08 36.70 8.83
C SER A 180 7.78 35.35 9.06
N ASN A 181 7.15 34.25 8.60
CA ASN A 181 7.72 32.91 8.69
C ASN A 181 8.45 32.48 7.40
N GLY A 182 8.54 33.36 6.41
CA GLY A 182 9.22 33.11 5.14
C GLY A 182 8.63 31.95 4.34
N VAL A 183 7.30 31.76 4.39
CA VAL A 183 6.60 30.76 3.56
C VAL A 183 6.45 31.31 2.16
N GLN A 184 6.97 30.59 1.16
CA GLN A 184 6.85 30.99 -0.24
C GLN A 184 5.53 30.48 -0.81
N ILE A 185 4.59 31.40 -1.05
CA ILE A 185 3.36 31.11 -1.80
C ILE A 185 3.55 31.45 -3.28
N TYR A 186 2.73 30.85 -4.12
CA TYR A 186 2.73 31.17 -5.55
C TYR A 186 2.30 32.63 -5.75
N GLN A 187 3.10 33.37 -6.52
CA GLN A 187 2.84 34.75 -6.93
C GLN A 187 2.80 34.79 -8.45
N PHE A 188 1.84 35.53 -8.99
CA PHE A 188 1.73 35.66 -10.44
C PHE A 188 2.92 36.42 -10.99
N PRO A 189 3.52 35.94 -12.09
CA PRO A 189 4.59 36.67 -12.77
C PRO A 189 4.05 38.02 -13.27
N THR A 190 4.76 39.10 -12.96
CA THR A 190 4.45 40.46 -13.44
C THR A 190 5.42 40.91 -14.53
N ASP A 191 6.17 39.97 -15.10
CA ASP A 191 7.27 40.24 -16.04
C ASP A 191 6.76 40.63 -17.43
N ASP A 192 5.57 40.14 -17.81
CA ASP A 192 4.92 40.47 -19.07
C ASP A 192 3.98 41.68 -18.89
N GLU A 193 4.34 42.81 -19.50
CA GLU A 193 3.58 44.07 -19.46
C GLU A 193 2.10 43.91 -19.89
N SER A 194 1.79 42.93 -20.75
CA SER A 194 0.42 42.72 -21.24
C SER A 194 -0.53 42.13 -20.18
N VAL A 195 0.00 41.40 -19.20
CA VAL A 195 -0.77 40.75 -18.13
C VAL A 195 -0.37 41.21 -16.72
N ALA A 196 0.65 42.08 -16.60
CA ALA A 196 1.17 42.58 -15.34
C ALA A 196 0.11 43.27 -14.46
N GLU A 197 -0.77 44.10 -15.05
CA GLU A 197 -1.83 44.79 -14.30
C GLU A 197 -2.85 43.80 -13.71
N ILE A 198 -3.24 42.80 -14.49
CA ILE A 198 -4.17 41.75 -14.06
C ILE A 198 -3.52 40.91 -12.97
N ASN A 199 -2.27 40.48 -13.18
CA ASN A 199 -1.52 39.64 -12.25
C ASN A 199 -1.22 40.34 -10.92
N SER A 200 -0.87 41.63 -10.96
CA SER A 200 -0.73 42.47 -9.76
C SER A 200 -2.04 42.57 -8.98
N THR A 201 -3.15 42.78 -9.70
CA THR A 201 -4.48 42.79 -9.09
C THR A 201 -4.81 41.43 -8.46
N MET A 202 -4.53 40.31 -9.12
CA MET A 202 -4.77 38.97 -8.56
C MET A 202 -3.91 38.68 -7.34
N ASN A 203 -2.63 39.09 -7.35
CA ASN A 203 -1.73 38.97 -6.19
C ASN A 203 -2.28 39.73 -4.97
N SER A 204 -2.89 40.90 -5.17
CA SER A 204 -3.49 41.68 -4.07
C SER A 204 -4.72 41.01 -3.42
N HIS A 205 -5.35 40.07 -4.12
CA HIS A 205 -6.53 39.35 -3.61
C HIS A 205 -6.18 38.11 -2.80
N LEU A 206 -4.91 37.68 -2.81
CA LEU A 206 -4.44 36.53 -2.03
C LEU A 206 -4.45 36.85 -0.53
N PRO A 207 -4.93 35.93 0.33
CA PRO A 207 -5.58 34.65 -0.01
C PRO A 207 -7.01 34.81 -0.54
N PHE A 208 -7.42 33.99 -1.52
CA PHE A 208 -8.76 34.06 -2.13
C PHE A 208 -9.84 33.62 -1.15
N ALA A 209 -10.91 34.41 -1.02
CA ALA A 209 -12.04 34.09 -0.15
C ALA A 209 -13.17 33.43 -0.94
N VAL A 210 -13.34 32.11 -0.81
CA VAL A 210 -14.22 31.34 -1.71
C VAL A 210 -15.41 30.71 -1.00
N VAL A 211 -16.48 30.56 -1.79
CA VAL A 211 -17.69 29.82 -1.43
C VAL A 211 -17.93 28.80 -2.53
N GLY A 212 -18.14 27.53 -2.17
CA GLY A 212 -18.54 26.49 -3.12
C GLY A 212 -20.02 26.15 -2.96
N SER A 213 -20.72 25.90 -4.07
CA SER A 213 -22.09 25.37 -4.06
C SER A 213 -22.36 24.55 -5.31
N THR A 214 -22.99 23.39 -5.14
CA THR A 214 -23.54 22.57 -6.23
C THR A 214 -25.03 22.83 -6.46
N GLU A 215 -25.68 23.61 -5.60
CA GLU A 215 -27.10 23.92 -5.68
C GLU A 215 -27.33 25.15 -6.57
N GLU A 216 -28.26 25.02 -7.50
CA GLU A 216 -28.69 26.11 -8.37
C GLU A 216 -29.99 26.71 -7.85
N VAL A 217 -29.98 28.02 -7.64
CA VAL A 217 -31.15 28.78 -7.20
C VAL A 217 -31.58 29.72 -8.33
N LYS A 218 -32.88 29.77 -8.58
CA LYS A 218 -33.47 30.69 -9.56
C LYS A 218 -33.53 32.09 -8.98
N LEU A 219 -32.64 32.97 -9.43
CA LEU A 219 -32.63 34.40 -9.08
C LEU A 219 -33.11 35.20 -10.30
N GLY A 220 -34.38 35.62 -10.27
CA GLY A 220 -35.04 36.25 -11.41
C GLY A 220 -35.18 35.28 -12.59
N ASN A 221 -34.55 35.61 -13.73
CA ASN A 221 -34.61 34.82 -14.97
C ASN A 221 -33.38 33.92 -15.20
N LYS A 222 -32.41 33.89 -14.28
CA LYS A 222 -31.19 33.08 -14.42
C LYS A 222 -31.09 32.04 -13.30
N MET A 223 -30.67 30.84 -13.65
CA MET A 223 -30.22 29.82 -12.70
C MET A 223 -28.77 30.12 -12.36
N VAL A 224 -28.49 30.30 -11.07
CA VAL A 224 -27.13 30.59 -10.60
C VAL A 224 -26.78 29.68 -9.43
N LYS A 225 -25.53 29.25 -9.37
CA LYS A 225 -25.02 28.48 -8.23
C LYS A 225 -24.97 29.37 -7.00
N ALA A 226 -25.69 28.98 -5.96
CA ALA A 226 -25.80 29.79 -4.76
C ALA A 226 -26.00 28.93 -3.51
N ARG A 227 -25.72 29.52 -2.34
CA ARG A 227 -26.08 28.95 -1.04
C ARG A 227 -27.27 29.72 -0.48
N GLN A 228 -28.37 29.03 -0.23
CA GLN A 228 -29.58 29.62 0.33
C GLN A 228 -29.53 29.58 1.86
N TYR A 229 -29.66 30.73 2.49
CA TYR A 229 -29.83 30.87 3.94
C TYR A 229 -31.18 31.53 4.26
N PRO A 230 -31.69 31.39 5.50
CA PRO A 230 -32.93 32.06 5.91
C PRO A 230 -32.89 33.59 5.75
N TRP A 231 -31.70 34.19 5.87
CA TRP A 231 -31.48 35.65 5.77
C TRP A 231 -31.06 36.14 4.38
N GLY A 232 -30.82 35.25 3.42
CA GLY A 232 -30.42 35.65 2.07
C GLY A 232 -29.72 34.57 1.26
N THR A 233 -29.37 34.92 0.02
CA THR A 233 -28.78 33.98 -0.94
C THR A 233 -27.38 34.44 -1.33
N VAL A 234 -26.38 33.60 -1.07
CA VAL A 234 -24.98 33.88 -1.43
C VAL A 234 -24.70 33.28 -2.81
N GLN A 235 -24.67 34.14 -3.82
CA GLN A 235 -24.28 33.77 -5.18
C GLN A 235 -22.77 33.51 -5.26
N VAL A 236 -22.37 32.36 -5.83
CA VAL A 236 -20.96 31.96 -5.94
C VAL A 236 -20.22 32.72 -7.04
N GLU A 237 -20.88 33.00 -8.16
CA GLU A 237 -20.26 33.71 -9.29
C GLU A 237 -20.29 35.24 -9.15
N ASN A 238 -20.72 35.76 -8.01
CA ASN A 238 -20.80 37.20 -7.77
C ASN A 238 -19.55 37.68 -7.03
N GLU A 239 -18.75 38.53 -7.69
CA GLU A 239 -17.51 39.08 -7.14
C GLU A 239 -17.70 39.94 -5.88
N ASN A 240 -18.91 40.48 -5.68
CA ASN A 240 -19.22 41.23 -4.46
C ASN A 240 -19.44 40.32 -3.25
N HIS A 241 -19.67 39.02 -3.47
CA HIS A 241 -19.92 38.03 -2.42
C HIS A 241 -18.66 37.20 -2.12
N CYS A 242 -17.94 36.76 -3.15
CA CYS A 242 -16.73 35.97 -2.98
C CYS A 242 -15.77 36.10 -4.15
N ASP A 243 -14.50 35.73 -3.93
CA ASP A 243 -13.44 35.80 -4.93
C ASP A 243 -13.37 34.53 -5.81
N PHE A 244 -14.45 33.75 -5.90
CA PHE A 244 -14.47 32.49 -6.65
C PHE A 244 -14.17 32.69 -8.15
N VAL A 245 -14.72 33.76 -8.76
CA VAL A 245 -14.48 34.09 -10.17
C VAL A 245 -12.98 34.32 -10.41
N LYS A 246 -12.33 35.07 -9.51
CA LYS A 246 -10.89 35.36 -9.57
C LYS A 246 -10.05 34.09 -9.45
N LEU A 247 -10.41 33.18 -8.52
CA LEU A 247 -9.75 31.87 -8.40
C LEU A 247 -9.91 31.02 -9.67
N ARG A 248 -11.10 31.02 -10.27
CA ARG A 248 -11.37 30.25 -11.49
C ARG A 248 -10.56 30.78 -12.68
N GLU A 249 -10.55 32.09 -12.88
CA GLU A 249 -9.74 32.73 -13.94
C GLU A 249 -8.25 32.47 -13.73
N MET A 250 -7.81 32.49 -12.49
CA MET A 250 -6.44 32.20 -12.09
C MET A 250 -5.99 30.79 -12.48
N LEU A 251 -6.77 29.76 -12.11
CA LEU A 251 -6.37 28.37 -12.30
C LEU A 251 -6.57 27.86 -13.73
N ILE A 252 -7.65 28.27 -14.39
CA ILE A 252 -8.06 27.66 -15.67
C ILE A 252 -7.64 28.50 -16.87
N ARG A 253 -7.72 29.84 -16.77
CA ARG A 253 -7.72 30.70 -17.95
C ARG A 253 -6.37 31.29 -18.30
N VAL A 254 -5.59 31.72 -17.31
CA VAL A 254 -4.38 32.53 -17.54
C VAL A 254 -3.11 31.77 -17.15
N ASN A 255 -3.09 31.07 -16.02
CA ASN A 255 -1.82 30.64 -15.40
C ASN A 255 -1.59 29.13 -15.37
N MET A 256 -2.40 28.33 -16.07
CA MET A 256 -2.20 26.86 -16.09
C MET A 256 -0.82 26.47 -16.63
N GLU A 257 -0.38 27.15 -17.69
CA GLU A 257 0.93 26.93 -18.31
C GLU A 257 2.06 27.37 -17.40
N ASP A 258 1.97 28.57 -16.80
CA ASP A 258 2.97 29.08 -15.86
C ASP A 258 3.11 28.19 -14.61
N LEU A 259 2.00 27.73 -14.02
CA LEU A 259 2.02 26.79 -12.89
C LEU A 259 2.76 25.50 -13.25
N ARG A 260 2.55 24.98 -14.46
CA ARG A 260 3.24 23.79 -14.95
C ARG A 260 4.72 24.07 -15.20
N GLU A 261 5.05 25.22 -15.77
CA GLU A 261 6.42 25.64 -16.02
C GLU A 261 7.20 25.84 -14.73
N GLN A 262 6.66 26.56 -13.73
CA GLN A 262 7.28 26.71 -12.41
C GLN A 262 7.45 25.37 -11.70
N THR A 263 6.48 24.46 -11.84
CA THR A 263 6.62 23.10 -11.31
C THR A 263 7.81 22.38 -11.93
N HIS A 264 8.03 22.54 -13.23
CA HIS A 264 9.15 21.91 -13.92
C HIS A 264 10.49 22.58 -13.61
N THR A 265 10.60 23.89 -13.81
CA THR A 265 11.87 24.63 -13.77
C THR A 265 12.39 24.91 -12.36
N ARG A 266 11.49 24.98 -11.36
CA ARG A 266 11.86 25.27 -9.97
C ARG A 266 11.72 24.06 -9.07
N HIS A 267 10.51 23.53 -8.94
CA HIS A 267 10.22 22.51 -7.94
C HIS A 267 10.81 21.14 -8.30
N TYR A 268 10.58 20.69 -9.53
CA TYR A 268 11.13 19.44 -10.04
C TYR A 268 12.65 19.51 -10.19
N GLU A 269 13.22 20.60 -10.73
CA GLU A 269 14.68 20.75 -10.82
C GLU A 269 15.36 20.75 -9.44
N LEU A 270 14.75 21.37 -8.44
CA LEU A 270 15.27 21.32 -7.07
C LEU A 270 15.31 19.87 -6.55
N TYR A 271 14.23 19.11 -6.72
CA TYR A 271 14.16 17.70 -6.35
C TYR A 271 15.18 16.87 -7.14
N ARG A 272 15.24 17.06 -8.46
CA ARG A 272 16.14 16.38 -9.39
C ARG A 272 17.60 16.60 -9.00
N ARG A 273 18.01 17.85 -8.71
CA ARG A 273 19.37 18.15 -8.26
C ARG A 273 19.71 17.39 -6.98
N CYS A 274 18.86 17.49 -5.96
CA CYS A 274 19.08 16.77 -4.70
C CYS A 274 19.17 15.24 -4.92
N LYS A 275 18.30 14.67 -5.76
CA LYS A 275 18.33 13.24 -6.06
C LYS A 275 19.55 12.80 -6.86
N LEU A 276 19.98 13.58 -7.84
CA LEU A 276 21.19 13.28 -8.61
C LEU A 276 22.43 13.36 -7.71
N GLU A 277 22.52 14.36 -6.83
CA GLU A 277 23.59 14.44 -5.82
C GLU A 277 23.59 13.24 -4.87
N GLU A 278 22.42 12.81 -4.39
CA GLU A 278 22.26 11.59 -3.56
C GLU A 278 22.68 10.33 -4.32
N MET A 279 22.41 10.27 -5.63
CA MET A 279 22.85 9.16 -6.50
C MET A 279 24.33 9.21 -6.87
N GLY A 280 25.09 10.19 -6.35
CA GLY A 280 26.53 10.30 -6.55
C GLY A 280 26.96 11.18 -7.73
N PHE A 281 26.01 11.84 -8.41
CA PHE A 281 26.31 12.84 -9.44
C PHE A 281 26.59 14.20 -8.77
N LYS A 282 27.80 14.36 -8.24
CA LYS A 282 28.27 15.67 -7.78
C LYS A 282 28.98 16.38 -8.93
N ASP A 283 28.71 17.68 -9.09
CA ASP A 283 29.55 18.56 -9.91
C ASP A 283 30.93 18.64 -9.24
N THR A 284 31.86 17.79 -9.67
CA THR A 284 33.27 17.94 -9.30
C THR A 284 33.89 19.11 -10.05
N ASP A 285 34.86 19.77 -9.40
CA ASP A 285 35.68 20.89 -9.86
C ASP A 285 35.98 20.92 -11.38
N PRO A 286 36.18 22.10 -11.99
CA PRO A 286 36.46 22.26 -13.43
C PRO A 286 37.64 21.43 -13.98
N ASP A 287 38.52 20.93 -13.12
CA ASP A 287 39.69 20.11 -13.46
C ASP A 287 39.44 18.58 -13.38
N SER A 288 38.25 18.14 -12.95
CA SER A 288 37.89 16.73 -12.95
C SER A 288 37.33 16.31 -14.32
N LYS A 289 37.91 15.26 -14.91
CA LYS A 289 37.47 14.69 -16.19
C LYS A 289 35.94 14.54 -16.23
N PRO A 290 35.27 14.83 -17.36
CA PRO A 290 33.82 14.78 -17.46
C PRO A 290 33.32 13.42 -16.97
N PHE A 291 32.57 13.45 -15.86
CA PHE A 291 32.00 12.27 -15.22
C PHE A 291 31.00 11.64 -16.21
N SER A 292 31.33 10.46 -16.74
CA SER A 292 30.51 9.82 -17.77
C SER A 292 29.23 9.26 -17.15
N LEU A 293 28.07 9.79 -17.54
CA LEU A 293 26.75 9.23 -17.20
C LEU A 293 26.74 7.70 -17.36
N GLN A 294 27.39 7.19 -18.41
CA GLN A 294 27.46 5.76 -18.72
C GLN A 294 28.15 4.94 -17.62
N GLU A 295 29.26 5.41 -17.06
CA GLU A 295 30.03 4.68 -16.04
C GLU A 295 29.25 4.58 -14.73
N THR A 296 28.50 5.63 -14.37
CA THR A 296 27.64 5.63 -13.17
C THR A 296 26.48 4.65 -13.30
N TYR A 297 25.85 4.58 -14.48
CA TYR A 297 24.80 3.57 -14.76
C TYR A 297 25.37 2.16 -14.75
N GLU A 298 26.58 1.95 -15.29
CA GLU A 298 27.26 0.65 -15.26
C GLU A 298 27.65 0.26 -13.83
N ALA A 299 28.14 1.20 -13.03
CA ALA A 299 28.45 0.98 -11.62
C ALA A 299 27.21 0.61 -10.80
N LYS A 300 26.11 1.37 -10.94
CA LYS A 300 24.85 1.10 -10.23
C LYS A 300 24.18 -0.19 -10.70
N ARG A 301 24.29 -0.53 -11.99
CA ARG A 301 23.85 -1.83 -12.52
C ARG A 301 24.70 -2.97 -11.96
N ASN A 302 26.01 -2.80 -11.85
CA ASN A 302 26.90 -3.79 -11.26
C ASN A 302 26.64 -3.97 -9.76
N GLU A 303 26.35 -2.88 -9.05
CA GLU A 303 25.95 -2.92 -7.64
C GLU A 303 24.64 -3.67 -7.45
N PHE A 304 23.61 -3.36 -8.26
CA PHE A 304 22.33 -4.07 -8.23
C PHE A 304 22.48 -5.55 -8.59
N MET A 305 23.28 -5.88 -9.61
CA MET A 305 23.61 -7.27 -9.95
C MET A 305 24.34 -7.98 -8.80
N GLY A 306 25.25 -7.28 -8.12
CA GLY A 306 25.97 -7.80 -6.96
C GLY A 306 25.03 -8.08 -5.78
N GLU A 307 24.09 -7.17 -5.49
CA GLU A 307 23.06 -7.39 -4.46
C GLU A 307 22.14 -8.58 -4.78
N LEU A 308 21.74 -8.70 -6.06
CA LEU A 308 20.90 -9.82 -6.50
C LEU A 308 21.63 -11.16 -6.35
N GLN A 309 22.90 -11.21 -6.77
CA GLN A 309 23.76 -12.38 -6.59
C GLN A 309 23.96 -12.70 -5.11
N LYS A 310 24.17 -11.70 -4.25
CA LYS A 310 24.31 -11.91 -2.81
C LYS A 310 23.05 -12.48 -2.19
N LYS A 311 21.86 -11.97 -2.55
CA LYS A 311 20.57 -12.52 -2.11
C LYS A 311 20.33 -13.94 -2.64
N GLU A 312 20.74 -14.22 -3.88
CA GLU A 312 20.67 -15.56 -4.46
C GLU A 312 21.60 -16.53 -3.71
N GLU A 313 22.84 -16.12 -3.43
CA GLU A 313 23.82 -16.88 -2.65
C GLU A 313 23.30 -17.14 -1.23
N GLU A 314 22.72 -16.14 -0.56
CA GLU A 314 22.10 -16.28 0.76
C GLU A 314 20.92 -17.27 0.73
N MET A 315 20.04 -17.17 -0.26
CA MET A 315 18.95 -18.14 -0.45
C MET A 315 19.47 -19.54 -0.72
N ARG A 316 20.53 -19.67 -1.53
CA ARG A 316 21.16 -20.95 -1.85
C ARG A 316 21.83 -21.56 -0.63
N GLN A 317 22.53 -20.77 0.18
CA GLN A 317 23.11 -21.20 1.44
C GLN A 317 22.02 -21.65 2.44
N MET A 318 20.94 -20.88 2.58
CA MET A 318 19.79 -21.29 3.40
C MET A 318 19.17 -22.60 2.91
N PHE A 319 19.06 -22.80 1.60
CA PHE A 319 18.56 -24.05 1.03
C PHE A 319 19.50 -25.22 1.34
N VAL A 320 20.81 -25.08 1.11
CA VAL A 320 21.81 -26.12 1.41
C VAL A 320 21.80 -26.46 2.90
N GLN A 321 21.69 -25.47 3.78
CA GLN A 321 21.63 -25.69 5.21
C GLN A 321 20.37 -26.45 5.61
N ARG A 322 19.19 -26.07 5.11
CA ARG A 322 17.95 -26.81 5.34
C ARG A 322 18.00 -28.25 4.81
N VAL A 323 18.61 -28.46 3.64
CA VAL A 323 18.80 -29.81 3.09
C VAL A 323 19.70 -30.64 4.00
N LYS A 324 20.81 -30.07 4.47
CA LYS A 324 21.74 -30.76 5.38
C LYS A 324 21.11 -31.10 6.74
N GLU A 325 20.30 -30.20 7.29
CA GLU A 325 19.52 -30.44 8.51
C GLU A 325 18.51 -31.57 8.30
N LYS A 326 17.76 -31.53 7.19
CA LYS A 326 16.78 -32.58 6.85
C LYS A 326 17.43 -33.94 6.57
N GLU A 327 18.59 -33.96 5.93
CA GLU A 327 19.36 -35.18 5.70
C GLU A 327 19.90 -35.76 7.01
N ALA A 328 20.34 -34.91 7.94
CA ALA A 328 20.76 -35.35 9.28
C ALA A 328 19.58 -35.92 10.08
N GLU A 329 18.42 -35.26 10.09
CA GLU A 329 17.18 -35.76 10.71
C GLU A 329 16.78 -37.13 10.12
N LEU A 330 16.81 -37.26 8.79
CA LEU A 330 16.47 -38.51 8.11
C LEU A 330 17.43 -39.64 8.52
N LYS A 331 18.73 -39.34 8.58
CA LYS A 331 19.77 -40.31 8.96
C LYS A 331 19.63 -40.77 10.41
N GLU A 332 19.24 -39.87 11.32
CA GLU A 332 18.98 -40.21 12.72
C GLU A 332 17.71 -41.09 12.83
N ALA A 333 16.65 -40.76 12.10
CA ALA A 333 15.43 -41.56 12.04
C ALA A 333 15.67 -42.97 11.44
N GLU A 334 16.50 -43.08 10.40
CA GLU A 334 16.92 -44.36 9.82
C GLU A 334 17.70 -45.21 10.83
N LYS A 335 18.63 -44.58 11.57
CA LYS A 335 19.40 -45.27 12.62
C LYS A 335 18.48 -45.78 13.73
N GLU A 336 17.55 -44.95 14.21
CA GLU A 336 16.57 -45.40 15.21
C GLU A 336 15.71 -46.56 14.70
N LEU A 337 15.27 -46.49 13.44
CA LEU A 337 14.46 -47.54 12.83
C LEU A 337 15.25 -48.85 12.73
N HIS A 338 16.54 -48.77 12.38
CA HIS A 338 17.44 -49.92 12.34
C HIS A 338 17.62 -50.54 13.73
N GLU A 339 17.85 -49.73 14.76
CA GLU A 339 17.97 -50.21 16.14
C GLU A 339 16.66 -50.81 16.68
N LYS A 340 15.50 -50.26 16.28
CA LYS A 340 14.18 -50.83 16.61
C LYS A 340 13.99 -52.18 15.91
N PHE A 341 14.39 -52.29 14.65
CA PHE A 341 14.34 -53.53 13.89
C PHE A 341 15.21 -54.63 14.51
N ASP A 342 16.46 -54.31 14.90
CA ASP A 342 17.36 -55.27 15.54
C ASP A 342 16.84 -55.73 16.90
N ARG A 343 16.27 -54.81 17.70
CA ARG A 343 15.62 -55.16 18.98
C ARG A 343 14.45 -56.12 18.77
N LEU A 344 13.56 -55.82 17.82
CA LEU A 344 12.42 -56.68 17.47
C LEU A 344 12.88 -58.04 16.96
N LYS A 345 13.91 -58.10 16.12
CA LYS A 345 14.49 -59.34 15.61
C LYS A 345 15.03 -60.23 16.72
N LYS A 346 15.71 -59.63 17.72
CA LYS A 346 16.23 -60.35 18.89
C LYS A 346 15.11 -60.89 19.77
N LEU A 347 14.08 -60.07 20.05
CA LEU A 347 12.89 -60.50 20.79
C LEU A 347 12.19 -61.68 20.08
N HIS A 348 11.99 -61.58 18.77
CA HIS A 348 11.40 -62.68 17.98
C HIS A 348 12.25 -63.95 18.02
N GLN A 349 13.59 -63.85 17.99
CA GLN A 349 14.47 -65.02 18.13
C GLN A 349 14.35 -65.65 19.53
N ASP A 350 14.31 -64.85 20.59
CA ASP A 350 14.19 -65.34 21.95
C ASP A 350 12.81 -65.97 22.21
N GLU A 351 11.74 -65.38 21.68
CA GLU A 351 10.39 -65.97 21.73
C GLU A 351 10.31 -67.28 20.94
N LYS A 352 10.93 -67.34 19.76
CA LYS A 352 11.00 -68.57 18.96
C LYS A 352 11.73 -69.68 19.73
N LYS A 353 12.87 -69.37 20.38
CA LYS A 353 13.59 -70.34 21.22
C LYS A 353 12.73 -70.83 22.39
N LYS A 354 12.07 -69.92 23.12
CA LYS A 354 11.16 -70.28 24.22
C LYS A 354 10.01 -71.17 23.74
N LEU A 355 9.46 -70.90 22.56
CA LEU A 355 8.42 -71.73 21.95
C LEU A 355 8.95 -73.11 21.55
N GLU A 356 10.16 -73.20 20.99
CA GLU A 356 10.82 -74.47 20.67
C GLU A 356 11.13 -75.30 21.92
N GLU A 357 11.62 -74.68 23.00
CA GLU A 357 11.84 -75.34 24.29
C GLU A 357 10.54 -75.86 24.91
N LYS A 358 9.48 -75.02 24.92
CA LYS A 358 8.14 -75.44 25.38
C LYS A 358 7.61 -76.59 24.53
N LYS A 359 7.75 -76.52 23.21
CA LYS A 359 7.36 -77.61 22.30
C LYS A 359 8.11 -78.90 22.62
N LYS A 360 9.42 -78.83 22.83
CA LYS A 360 10.24 -79.99 23.20
C LYS A 360 9.81 -80.60 24.54
N SER A 361 9.57 -79.77 25.56
CA SER A 361 9.07 -80.26 26.86
C SER A 361 7.70 -80.94 26.76
N LEU A 362 6.79 -80.38 25.95
CA LEU A 362 5.48 -80.98 25.69
C LEU A 362 5.61 -82.29 24.89
N ASP A 363 6.51 -82.36 23.91
CA ASP A 363 6.79 -83.59 23.16
C ASP A 363 7.39 -84.67 24.07
N ASP A 364 8.28 -84.30 25.01
CA ASP A 364 8.85 -85.19 26.01
C ASP A 364 7.79 -85.68 27.01
N GLU A 365 6.91 -84.79 27.49
CA GLU A 365 5.75 -85.15 28.33
C GLU A 365 4.78 -86.09 27.61
N VAL A 366 4.49 -85.83 26.33
CA VAL A 366 3.65 -86.68 25.47
C VAL A 366 4.31 -88.04 25.26
N ASN A 367 5.63 -88.10 25.07
CA ASN A 367 6.35 -89.36 24.92
C ASN A 367 6.39 -90.16 26.23
N MET A 368 6.61 -89.50 27.37
CA MET A 368 6.51 -90.12 28.69
C MET A 368 5.09 -90.62 28.98
N PHE A 369 4.07 -89.85 28.61
CA PHE A 369 2.68 -90.26 28.71
C PHE A 369 2.38 -91.46 27.82
N LYS A 370 2.88 -91.47 26.58
CA LYS A 370 2.78 -92.62 25.68
C LYS A 370 3.47 -93.85 26.26
N GLN A 371 4.69 -93.74 26.78
CA GLN A 371 5.42 -94.86 27.42
C GLN A 371 4.68 -95.40 28.65
N LYS A 372 4.15 -94.51 29.51
CA LYS A 372 3.32 -94.91 30.65
C LYS A 372 2.03 -95.59 30.19
N LYS A 373 1.41 -95.10 29.10
CA LYS A 373 0.24 -95.73 28.49
C LYS A 373 0.57 -97.12 27.95
N THR A 374 1.65 -97.31 27.19
CA THR A 374 2.06 -98.63 26.71
C THR A 374 2.46 -99.56 27.86
N ALA A 375 3.12 -99.07 28.90
CA ALA A 375 3.46 -99.87 30.08
C ALA A 375 2.21 -100.28 30.87
N ALA A 376 1.24 -99.38 31.01
CA ALA A 376 -0.06 -99.69 31.61
C ALA A 376 -0.86 -100.68 30.75
N GLU A 377 -0.86 -100.55 29.42
CA GLU A 377 -1.48 -101.51 28.50
C GLU A 377 -0.78 -102.88 28.55
N LEU A 378 0.55 -102.93 28.70
CA LEU A 378 1.32 -104.16 28.92
C LEU A 378 1.04 -104.82 30.27
N LEU A 379 0.95 -104.03 31.35
CA LEU A 379 0.56 -104.50 32.68
C LEU A 379 -0.91 -104.95 32.72
N GLN A 380 -1.80 -104.29 31.98
CA GLN A 380 -3.19 -104.70 31.83
C GLN A 380 -3.31 -106.00 31.01
N ASN A 381 -2.46 -106.20 30.01
CA ASN A 381 -2.35 -107.47 29.27
C ASN A 381 -1.71 -108.60 30.10
N GLN A 382 -0.78 -108.32 31.01
CA GLN A 382 -0.25 -109.31 31.97
C GLN A 382 -1.26 -109.62 33.10
N ALA A 383 -2.01 -108.63 33.56
CA ALA A 383 -3.07 -108.83 34.55
C ALA A 383 -4.29 -109.60 33.97
N GLN A 384 -4.46 -109.64 32.65
CA GLN A 384 -5.47 -110.49 31.99
C GLN A 384 -5.05 -111.96 31.82
N GLN A 385 -3.81 -112.35 32.17
CA GLN A 385 -3.37 -113.75 32.23
C GLN A 385 -3.37 -114.35 33.65
N ALA A 386 -3.76 -113.59 34.68
CA ALA A 386 -3.93 -114.12 36.04
C ALA A 386 -5.16 -113.50 36.72
N GLY A 387 -6.32 -114.12 36.51
CA GLY A 387 -7.52 -113.88 37.32
C GLY A 387 -8.77 -113.57 36.49
N GLY A 388 -9.53 -114.60 36.15
CA GLY A 388 -10.80 -114.48 35.43
C GLY A 388 -11.98 -114.00 36.28
N SER A 389 -12.88 -113.27 35.61
CA SER A 389 -14.35 -113.34 35.68
C SER A 389 -15.11 -112.70 36.86
N THR A 390 -15.77 -111.55 36.66
CA THR A 390 -17.22 -111.46 36.31
C THR A 390 -17.76 -110.01 36.24
N THR A 391 -18.20 -109.64 35.03
CA THR A 391 -19.36 -108.84 34.58
C THR A 391 -20.07 -107.80 35.50
N LEU A 392 -20.32 -106.57 34.99
CA LEU A 392 -21.61 -106.13 34.39
C LEU A 392 -21.68 -104.63 33.97
N LYS A 393 -22.00 -104.43 32.68
CA LYS A 393 -22.95 -103.50 32.00
C LYS A 393 -22.90 -101.94 32.08
N ARG A 394 -22.97 -101.39 30.84
CA ARG A 394 -23.70 -100.20 30.31
C ARG A 394 -23.15 -98.80 30.66
N ASP A 395 -23.22 -97.75 29.83
CA ASP A 395 -23.80 -97.39 28.51
C ASP A 395 -23.05 -96.07 28.11
N LYS A 396 -22.55 -95.89 26.89
CA LYS A 396 -23.11 -95.12 25.74
C LYS A 396 -22.89 -93.58 25.78
N GLU A 397 -22.66 -93.03 24.57
CA GLU A 397 -22.61 -91.60 24.16
C GLU A 397 -21.25 -90.88 24.27
N LYS A 398 -20.82 -89.95 23.41
CA LYS A 398 -20.99 -89.53 22.00
C LYS A 398 -20.25 -88.17 21.90
N LYS A 399 -19.42 -87.95 20.87
CA LYS A 399 -19.16 -86.67 20.16
C LYS A 399 -19.03 -85.34 20.95
N ASN A 400 -17.97 -84.56 20.70
CA ASN A 400 -18.03 -83.46 19.73
C ASN A 400 -16.72 -82.68 19.52
N LEU A 401 -16.50 -82.38 18.24
CA LEU A 401 -15.75 -81.27 17.65
C LEU A 401 -16.16 -79.92 18.26
N VAL A 402 -15.23 -78.97 18.43
CA VAL A 402 -15.47 -77.54 18.10
C VAL A 402 -14.21 -76.93 17.49
N THR A 403 -14.43 -76.32 16.33
CA THR A 403 -13.52 -75.59 15.45
C THR A 403 -13.66 -74.07 15.72
N VAL A 404 -12.76 -73.25 15.14
CA VAL A 404 -12.88 -71.80 14.84
C VAL A 404 -12.71 -70.86 16.07
N THR A 405 -12.01 -69.72 16.06
CA THR A 405 -11.89 -68.69 15.02
C THR A 405 -10.76 -67.70 15.25
N MET A 406 -10.28 -67.15 14.13
CA MET A 406 -9.39 -66.00 13.96
C MET A 406 -9.80 -64.74 14.75
N GLY A 407 -8.80 -63.90 15.04
CA GLY A 407 -9.00 -62.51 15.43
C GLY A 407 -7.73 -61.70 15.21
N ALA A 408 -7.48 -61.28 13.96
CA ALA A 408 -6.44 -60.34 13.61
C ALA A 408 -6.75 -58.94 14.15
N ARG A 409 -5.76 -58.29 14.79
CA ARG A 409 -5.67 -56.83 14.89
C ARG A 409 -4.20 -56.42 14.92
N ARG A 410 -3.77 -55.73 13.85
CA ARG A 410 -2.61 -54.83 13.84
C ARG A 410 -3.00 -53.52 14.53
N PRO A 411 -2.07 -52.82 15.19
CA PRO A 411 -2.04 -51.37 15.16
C PRO A 411 -1.45 -50.85 13.85
#